data_AF-K2D0L9-F1
#
_entry.id   AF-K2D0L9-F1
#
_cell.length_a   1.000
_cell.length_b   1.000
_cell.length_c   1.000
_cell.angle_alpha   90.00
_cell.angle_beta   90.00
_cell.angle_gamma   90.00
#
_symmetry.space_group_name_H-M   'P 1'
#
loop_
_entity.id
_entity.type
_entity.pdbx_description
1 polymer ?
#
loop_
_entity_poly.entity_id
_entity_poly.type
_entity_poly.pdbx_seq_one_letter_code
_entity_poly.pdbx_strand_id
1 'polypeptide(L)' 'MPPSPDRQLFRNEDLILKVSPAVNRARWDEGRYEAFLDELCGGRDYQKDAIRTALRYWLGGEYANLKALAKANYEG' A
#
# COMPACT_ATOMS: atom_id res chain seq x y z
N MET A 1 -4.49 33.99 -15.91
CA MET A 1 -3.07 33.62 -16.10
C MET A 1 -3.04 32.15 -16.46
N PRO A 2 -2.61 31.75 -17.67
CA PRO A 2 -2.47 30.33 -17.99
C PRO A 2 -1.35 29.72 -17.12
N PRO A 3 -1.45 28.45 -16.71
CA PRO A 3 -0.40 27.78 -15.93
C PRO A 3 0.88 27.67 -16.78
N SER A 4 2.03 28.02 -16.20
CA SER A 4 3.34 27.87 -16.83
C SER A 4 3.62 26.39 -17.14
N PRO A 5 4.14 26.05 -18.34
CA PRO A 5 4.32 24.67 -18.79
C PRO A 5 5.33 23.85 -17.95
N ASP A 6 6.10 24.50 -17.06
CA ASP A 6 7.11 23.85 -16.22
C ASP A 6 6.60 23.39 -14.84
N ARG A 7 5.29 23.52 -14.55
CA ARG A 7 4.73 23.13 -13.24
C ARG A 7 3.92 21.85 -13.33
N GLN A 8 4.54 20.73 -12.96
CA GLN A 8 3.84 19.46 -12.77
C GLN A 8 3.27 19.37 -11.35
N LEU A 9 1.97 19.10 -11.24
CA LEU A 9 1.28 18.89 -9.97
C LEU A 9 1.20 17.39 -9.70
N PHE A 10 1.79 16.95 -8.60
CA PHE A 10 1.68 15.58 -8.10
C PHE A 10 0.76 15.55 -6.90
N ARG A 11 -0.13 14.57 -6.84
CA ARG A 11 -0.85 14.28 -5.60
C ARG A 11 0.08 13.50 -4.69
N ASN A 12 -0.12 13.60 -3.37
CA ASN A 12 0.69 12.82 -2.43
C ASN A 12 0.58 11.31 -2.68
N GLU A 13 -0.57 10.84 -3.16
CA GLU A 13 -0.82 9.45 -3.58
C GLU A 13 0.00 8.99 -4.78
N ASP A 14 0.52 9.92 -5.59
CA ASP A 14 1.41 9.63 -6.72
C ASP A 14 2.87 9.43 -6.27
N LEU A 15 3.19 9.81 -5.04
CA LEU A 15 4.55 9.79 -4.48
C LEU A 15 4.80 8.59 -3.55
N ILE A 16 3.83 7.68 -3.41
CA ILE A 16 3.91 6.51 -2.56
C ILE A 16 4.11 5.23 -3.38
N LEU A 17 4.90 4.30 -2.85
CA LEU A 17 5.00 2.95 -3.40
C LEU A 17 3.73 2.17 -3.09
N LYS A 18 3.07 1.64 -4.12
CA LYS A 18 1.85 0.84 -4.02
C LYS A 18 2.23 -0.63 -3.81
N VAL A 19 1.72 -1.21 -2.72
CA VAL A 19 1.85 -2.64 -2.42
C VAL A 19 0.67 -3.37 -3.07
N SER A 20 0.93 -4.43 -3.83
CA SER A 20 -0.12 -5.19 -4.49
C SER A 20 -1.09 -5.83 -3.47
N PRO A 21 -2.42 -5.76 -3.70
CA PRO A 21 -3.39 -6.52 -2.92
C PRO A 21 -3.42 -8.01 -3.31
N ALA A 22 -2.83 -8.38 -4.45
CA ALA A 22 -2.81 -9.75 -4.98
C ALA A 22 -1.73 -10.61 -4.30
N VAL A 23 -1.82 -10.75 -2.99
CA VAL A 23 -0.92 -11.59 -2.19
C VAL A 23 -1.42 -13.04 -2.22
N ASN A 24 -0.49 -14.00 -2.29
CA ASN A 24 -0.82 -15.41 -2.11
C ASN A 24 -1.47 -15.64 -0.73
N ARG A 25 -2.79 -15.88 -0.71
CA ARG A 25 -3.57 -16.09 0.54
C ARG A 25 -3.19 -17.35 1.31
N ALA A 26 -2.54 -18.32 0.67
CA ALA A 26 -1.98 -19.47 1.39
C ALA A 26 -0.78 -19.08 2.26
N ARG A 27 -0.07 -17.99 1.91
CA ARG A 27 1.04 -17.43 2.71
C ARG A 27 0.56 -16.35 3.68
N TRP A 28 -0.29 -15.45 3.23
CA TRP A 28 -0.81 -14.35 4.04
C TRP A 28 -2.27 -14.09 3.76
N ASP A 29 -3.12 -14.33 4.76
CA ASP A 29 -4.56 -14.09 4.71
C ASP A 29 -4.93 -13.01 5.73
N GLU A 30 -5.01 -11.76 5.25
CA GLU A 30 -5.38 -10.61 6.08
C GLU A 30 -6.77 -10.71 6.68
N GLY A 31 -7.68 -11.49 6.07
CA GLY A 31 -9.05 -11.69 6.54
C GLY A 31 -9.11 -12.22 7.97
N ARG A 32 -8.07 -12.94 8.42
CA ARG A 32 -7.94 -13.48 9.78
C ARG A 32 -7.83 -12.39 10.86
N TYR A 33 -7.45 -11.17 10.48
CA TYR A 33 -7.17 -10.08 11.40
C TYR A 33 -8.19 -8.94 11.32
N GLU A 34 -9.18 -9.00 10.41
CA GLU A 34 -10.12 -7.89 10.20
C GLU A 34 -10.88 -7.52 11.48
N ALA A 35 -11.38 -8.49 12.25
CA ALA A 35 -12.05 -8.22 13.52
C ALA A 35 -11.13 -7.49 14.53
N PHE A 36 -9.83 -7.79 14.52
CA PHE A 36 -8.86 -7.09 15.35
C PHE A 36 -8.60 -5.67 14.84
N LEU A 37 -8.50 -5.48 13.52
CA LEU A 37 -8.34 -4.16 12.91
C LEU A 37 -9.58 -3.28 13.14
N ASP A 38 -10.77 -3.87 13.11
CA ASP A 38 -12.03 -3.19 13.41
C ASP A 38 -12.07 -2.70 14.86
N GLU A 39 -11.71 -3.55 15.82
CA GLU A 39 -11.66 -3.16 17.24
C GLU A 39 -10.54 -2.12 17.50
N LEU A 40 -9.34 -2.34 16.93
CA LEU A 40 -8.19 -1.46 17.14
C LEU A 40 -8.39 -0.06 16.53
N CYS A 41 -8.90 0.00 15.30
CA CYS A 41 -9.02 1.24 14.55
C CYS A 41 -10.40 1.89 14.67
N GLY A 42 -11.43 1.16 15.09
CA GLY A 42 -12.81 1.62 15.09
C GLY A 42 -13.23 2.09 13.70
N GLY A 43 -13.75 3.31 13.58
CA GLY A 43 -14.12 3.92 12.30
C GLY A 43 -12.98 4.57 11.50
N ARG A 44 -11.71 4.37 11.89
CA ARG A 44 -10.55 4.97 11.20
C ARG A 44 -10.06 4.08 10.08
N ASP A 45 -10.80 4.06 8.97
CA ASP A 45 -10.53 3.14 7.85
C ASP A 45 -9.14 3.35 7.23
N TYR A 46 -8.66 4.59 7.17
CA TYR A 46 -7.30 4.89 6.70
C TYR A 46 -6.21 4.15 7.50
N GLN A 47 -6.41 3.95 8.81
CA GLN A 47 -5.45 3.20 9.64
C GLN A 47 -5.51 1.71 9.34
N LYS A 48 -6.71 1.16 9.14
CA LYS A 48 -6.89 -0.23 8.74
C LYS A 48 -6.19 -0.50 7.41
N ASP A 49 -6.40 0.38 6.43
CA ASP A 49 -5.76 0.31 5.12
C ASP A 49 -4.24 0.40 5.21
N ALA A 50 -3.71 1.31 6.02
CA ALA A 50 -2.27 1.45 6.23
C ALA A 50 -1.67 0.19 6.89
N ILE A 51 -2.32 -0.36 7.92
CA ILE A 51 -1.87 -1.58 8.60
C ILE A 51 -1.91 -2.77 7.63
N ARG A 52 -3.01 -2.97 6.90
CA ARG A 52 -3.11 -4.03 5.89
C ARG A 52 -2.00 -3.91 4.85
N THR A 53 -1.76 -2.72 4.33
CA THR A 53 -0.71 -2.45 3.34
C THR A 53 0.68 -2.80 3.89
N ALA A 54 0.99 -2.40 5.12
CA ALA A 54 2.25 -2.74 5.77
C ALA A 54 2.39 -4.26 5.95
N LEU A 55 1.37 -4.93 6.50
CA LEU A 55 1.41 -6.37 6.73
C LEU A 55 1.53 -7.15 5.41
N ARG A 56 0.83 -6.75 4.34
CA ARG A 56 1.02 -7.36 3.00
C ARG A 56 2.45 -7.25 2.52
N TYR A 57 3.08 -6.08 2.67
CA TYR A 57 4.47 -5.88 2.27
C TYR A 57 5.44 -6.77 3.07
N TRP A 58 5.28 -6.83 4.39
CA TRP A 58 6.18 -7.57 5.28
C TRP A 58 5.95 -9.09 5.24
N LEU A 59 4.70 -9.53 5.22
CA LEU A 59 4.32 -10.94 5.42
C LEU A 59 3.89 -11.64 4.13
N GLY A 60 3.47 -10.90 3.11
CA GLY A 60 3.08 -11.46 1.82
C GLY A 60 4.25 -12.09 1.06
N GLY A 61 5.47 -11.60 1.30
CA GLY A 61 6.69 -12.17 0.73
C GLY A 61 6.81 -12.05 -0.79
N GLU A 62 6.04 -11.14 -1.40
CA GLU A 62 6.09 -10.78 -2.82
C GLU A 62 7.30 -9.89 -3.15
N TYR A 63 7.78 -9.13 -2.16
CA TYR A 63 8.90 -8.21 -2.30
C TYR A 63 9.99 -8.57 -1.31
N ALA A 64 11.21 -8.81 -1.80
CA ALA A 64 12.35 -9.09 -0.93
C ALA A 64 12.81 -7.86 -0.13
N ASN A 65 12.53 -6.65 -0.63
CA ASN A 65 12.89 -5.36 -0.01
C ASN A 65 12.21 -4.19 -0.74
N LEU A 66 12.42 -2.97 -0.24
CA LEU A 66 11.87 -1.73 -0.83
C LEU A 66 12.35 -1.47 -2.26
N LYS A 67 13.57 -1.88 -2.62
CA LYS A 67 14.07 -1.73 -3.99
C LYS A 67 13.28 -2.60 -4.97
N ALA A 68 12.94 -3.82 -4.57
CA ALA A 68 12.09 -4.69 -5.36
C ALA A 68 10.68 -4.12 -5.52
N LEU A 69 10.10 -3.57 -4.44
CA LEU A 69 8.80 -2.89 -4.48
C LEU A 69 8.85 -1.65 -5.41
N ALA A 70 9.89 -0.83 -5.32
CA ALA A 70 10.07 0.34 -6.17
C ALA A 70 10.20 -0.04 -7.65
N LYS A 71 10.96 -1.09 -7.96
CA LYS A 71 11.08 -1.63 -9.32
C LYS A 71 9.71 -2.04 -9.87
N ALA A 72 8.92 -2.79 -9.09
CA ALA A 72 7.57 -3.20 -9.49
C ALA A 72 6.61 -2.02 -9.72
N ASN A 73 6.78 -0.91 -8.99
CA ASN A 73 5.96 0.30 -9.16
C ASN A 73 6.36 1.16 -10.36
N TYR A 74 7.59 1.02 -10.86
CA TYR A 74 8.07 1.79 -12.01
C TYR A 74 7.89 1.05 -13.33
N GLU A 75 7.94 -0.29 -13.30
CA GLU A 75 7.85 -1.13 -14.49
C GLU A 75 6.42 -1.60 -14.81
N GLY A 76 5.48 -1.47 -13.87
CA GLY A 76 4.06 -1.84 -14.04
C GLY A 76 3.17 -0.64 -14.31
#